data_AF-A0A164D0K5-F1
#
_entry.id   AF-A0A164D0K5-F1
#
_cell.length_a   1.000
_cell.length_b   1.000
_cell.length_c   1.000
_cell.angle_alpha   90.00
_cell.angle_beta   90.00
_cell.angle_gamma   90.00
#
_symmetry.space_group_name_H-M   'P 1'
#
loop_
_entity.id
_entity.type
_entity.pdbx_description
1 polymer ?
#
loop_
_entity_poly.entity_id
_entity_poly.type
_entity_poly.pdbx_seq_one_letter_code
_entity_poly.pdbx_strand_id
1 'polypeptide(L)'
;MTRAGVLKLGLGLLLAGGLGYWLFEALGLEGFSAGIAAEALLVVVVVIWTSSYLFRVVTGRMTYMQQRRRYRSGYDQLTAQQLQERFDAMTPEQQQALMASIAEEETTQASE
;
A
#
# COMPACT_ATOMS: atom_id res chain seq x y z
N MET A 1 8.66 1.73 -20.34
CA MET A 1 7.91 2.12 -21.55
C MET A 1 8.84 2.09 -22.76
N THR A 2 8.40 1.53 -23.89
CA THR A 2 9.17 1.58 -25.15
C THR A 2 8.83 2.86 -25.92
N ARG A 3 9.73 3.34 -26.79
CA ARG A 3 9.51 4.54 -27.63
C ARG A 3 8.21 4.42 -28.46
N ALA A 4 7.97 3.25 -29.04
CA ALA A 4 6.73 2.95 -29.76
C ALA A 4 5.48 2.96 -28.87
N GLY A 5 5.62 2.62 -27.58
CA GLY A 5 4.53 2.70 -26.61
C GLY A 5 4.06 4.15 -26.38
N VAL A 6 4.99 5.10 -26.30
CA VAL A 6 4.67 6.53 -26.11
C VAL A 6 3.93 7.08 -27.33
N LEU A 7 4.37 6.74 -28.54
CA LEU A 7 3.70 7.18 -29.77
C LEU A 7 2.27 6.62 -29.89
N LYS A 8 2.06 5.35 -29.56
CA LYS A 8 0.72 4.74 -29.54
C LYS A 8 -0.20 5.40 -28.51
N LEU A 9 0.33 5.73 -27.33
CA LEU A 9 -0.42 6.44 -26.30
C LEU A 9 -0.83 7.84 -26.77
N GLY A 10 0.10 8.58 -27.37
CA GLY A 10 -0.17 9.89 -27.96
C GLY A 10 -1.23 9.85 -29.05
N LEU A 11 -1.13 8.88 -29.97
CA LEU A 11 -2.14 8.67 -31.02
C LEU A 11 -3.51 8.31 -30.43
N GLY A 12 -3.55 7.43 -29.42
CA GLY A 12 -4.78 7.09 -28.72
C GLY A 12 -5.44 8.29 -28.05
N LEU A 13 -4.64 9.16 -27.41
CA LEU A 13 -5.14 10.38 -26.78
C LEU A 13 -5.69 11.38 -27.81
N LEU A 14 -5.01 11.52 -28.96
CA LEU A 14 -5.45 12.38 -30.06
C LEU A 14 -6.80 11.91 -30.62
N LEU A 15 -6.94 10.60 -30.88
CA LEU A 15 -8.19 10.00 -31.36
C LEU A 15 -9.31 10.15 -30.32
N ALA A 16 -9.01 9.94 -29.04
CA ALA A 16 -9.98 10.13 -27.95
C ALA A 16 -10.45 11.59 -27.86
N GLY A 17 -9.55 12.57 -28.01
CA GLY A 17 -9.91 13.98 -28.05
C GLY A 17 -10.82 14.33 -29.24
N GLY A 18 -10.50 13.81 -30.43
CA GLY A 18 -11.33 14.00 -31.63
C GLY A 18 -12.73 13.36 -31.51
N LEU A 19 -12.83 12.15 -30.94
CA LEU A 19 -14.11 11.50 -30.65
C LEU A 19 -14.89 12.25 -29.56
N GLY A 20 -14.20 12.78 -28.55
CA GLY A 20 -14.80 13.59 -27.49
C GLY A 20 -15.46 14.86 -28.03
N TYR A 21 -14.87 15.50 -29.04
CA TYR A 21 -15.48 16.65 -29.73
C TYR A 21 -16.84 16.28 -30.34
N TRP A 22 -16.92 15.16 -31.07
CA TRP A 22 -18.17 14.71 -31.68
C TRP A 22 -19.22 14.31 -30.63
N LEU A 23 -18.79 13.74 -29.50
CA LEU A 23 -19.67 13.44 -28.37
C LEU A 23 -20.25 14.72 -27.74
N PHE A 24 -19.43 15.77 -27.57
CA PHE A 24 -19.91 17.06 -27.05
C PHE A 24 -20.92 17.72 -27.99
N GLU A 25 -20.68 17.65 -29.30
CA GLU A 25 -21.62 18.12 -30.32
C GLU A 25 -22.96 17.35 -30.26
N ALA A 26 -22.91 16.01 -30.16
CA ALA A 26 -24.11 15.17 -30.01
C ALA A 26 -24.91 15.42 -28.72
N LEU A 27 -24.25 15.90 -27.66
CA LEU A 27 -24.88 16.26 -26.39
C LEU A 27 -25.43 17.71 -26.37
N GLY A 28 -25.33 18.44 -27.49
CA GLY A 28 -25.82 19.82 -27.61
C GLY A 28 -24.98 20.83 -26.82
N LEU A 29 -23.72 20.50 -26.52
CA LEU A 29 -22.79 21.38 -25.81
C LEU A 29 -22.11 22.35 -26.80
N GLU A 30 -22.95 23.07 -27.54
CA GLU A 30 -22.52 24.08 -28.51
C GLU A 30 -21.86 25.26 -27.77
N GLY A 31 -20.57 25.50 -28.04
CA GLY A 31 -19.81 26.59 -27.43
C GLY A 31 -18.79 26.19 -26.36
N PHE A 32 -18.67 24.89 -26.04
CA PHE A 32 -17.60 24.42 -25.17
C PHE A 32 -16.26 24.49 -25.93
N SER A 33 -15.38 25.41 -25.53
CA SER A 33 -14.09 25.54 -26.21
C SER A 33 -13.22 24.32 -25.90
N ALA A 34 -12.44 23.87 -26.89
CA ALA A 34 -11.48 22.78 -26.69
C ALA A 34 -10.50 23.07 -25.54
N GLY A 35 -10.20 24.35 -25.30
CA GLY A 35 -9.39 24.81 -24.17
C GLY A 35 -10.02 24.49 -22.81
N ILE A 36 -11.31 24.82 -22.62
CA ILE A 36 -12.02 24.54 -21.37
C ILE A 36 -12.14 23.03 -21.15
N ALA A 37 -12.41 22.24 -22.20
CA ALA A 37 -12.46 20.78 -22.11
C ALA A 37 -11.10 20.19 -21.68
N ALA A 38 -10.01 20.65 -22.29
CA ALA A 38 -8.66 20.21 -21.95
C ALA A 38 -8.28 20.60 -20.51
N GLU A 39 -8.63 21.81 -20.08
CA GLU A 39 -8.38 22.28 -18.71
C GLU A 39 -9.20 21.47 -17.69
N ALA A 40 -10.49 21.24 -17.93
CA ALA A 40 -11.32 20.40 -17.07
C ALA A 40 -10.75 18.98 -16.93
N LEU A 41 -10.31 18.38 -18.04
CA LEU A 41 -9.64 17.08 -18.03
C LEU A 41 -8.35 17.10 -17.21
N LEU A 42 -7.53 18.15 -17.34
CA LEU A 42 -6.31 18.31 -16.55
C LEU A 42 -6.63 18.42 -15.06
N VAL A 43 -7.64 19.21 -14.69
CA VAL A 43 -8.09 19.34 -13.29
C VAL A 43 -8.54 17.98 -12.74
N VAL A 44 -9.34 17.22 -13.49
CA VAL A 44 -9.76 15.86 -13.09
C VAL A 44 -8.56 14.94 -12.88
N VAL A 45 -7.57 14.97 -13.79
CA VAL A 45 -6.34 14.19 -13.65
C VAL A 45 -5.57 14.56 -12.38
N VAL A 46 -5.41 15.85 -12.10
CA VAL A 46 -4.73 16.34 -10.89
C VAL A 46 -5.50 15.93 -9.64
N VAL A 47 -6.83 16.06 -9.63
CA VAL A 47 -7.68 15.66 -8.50
C VAL A 47 -7.55 14.16 -8.23
N ILE A 48 -7.60 13.32 -9.26
CA ILE A 48 -7.40 11.86 -9.13
C ILE A 48 -6.00 11.55 -8.59
N TRP A 49 -4.97 12.20 -9.13
CA TRP A 49 -3.59 11.99 -8.72
C TRP A 49 -3.34 12.39 -7.26
N THR A 50 -3.83 13.56 -6.84
CA THR A 50 -3.72 14.03 -5.45
C THR A 50 -4.55 13.16 -4.51
N SER A 51 -5.77 12.77 -4.91
CA SER A 51 -6.62 11.88 -4.12
C SER A 51 -5.99 10.49 -3.93
N SER A 52 -5.26 9.99 -4.92
CA SER A 52 -4.47 8.75 -4.80
C SER A 52 -3.42 8.85 -3.69
N TYR A 53 -2.76 10.01 -3.56
CA TYR A 53 -1.81 10.23 -2.47
C TYR A 53 -2.53 10.23 -1.11
N LEU A 54 -3.62 10.99 -0.97
CA LEU A 54 -4.40 11.03 0.27
C LEU A 54 -4.90 9.64 0.67
N PHE A 55 -5.45 8.88 -0.29
CA PHE A 55 -5.93 7.53 -0.04
C PHE A 55 -4.81 6.59 0.41
N ARG A 56 -3.59 6.68 -0.15
CA ARG A 56 -2.43 5.91 0.31
C ARG A 56 -2.01 6.28 1.74
N VAL A 57 -2.10 7.56 2.11
CA VAL A 57 -1.81 8.03 3.48
C VAL A 57 -2.81 7.41 4.45
N VAL A 58 -4.11 7.60 4.21
CA VAL A 58 -5.18 7.12 5.10
C VAL A 58 -5.18 5.59 5.20
N THR A 59 -4.95 4.88 4.11
CA THR A 59 -4.89 3.40 4.11
C THR A 59 -3.58 2.83 4.66
N GLY A 60 -2.60 3.67 5.02
CA GLY A 60 -1.29 3.22 5.49
C GLY A 60 -0.51 2.43 4.44
N ARG A 61 -0.85 2.55 3.15
CA ARG A 61 -0.14 1.93 2.02
C ARG A 61 1.11 2.72 1.66
N MET A 62 1.92 2.98 2.69
CA MET A 62 3.23 3.63 2.56
C MET A 62 4.32 2.58 2.71
N THR A 63 5.37 2.71 1.88
CA THR A 63 6.47 1.73 1.80
C THR A 63 7.08 1.42 3.16
N TYR A 64 7.35 2.45 3.97
CA TYR A 64 7.92 2.26 5.31
C TYR A 64 6.99 1.44 6.23
N MET A 65 5.69 1.73 6.23
CA MET A 65 4.73 1.00 7.06
C MET A 65 4.57 -0.45 6.61
N GLN A 66 4.60 -0.71 5.30
CA GLN A 66 4.58 -2.06 4.76
C GLN A 66 5.88 -2.82 5.08
N GLN A 67 7.02 -2.15 4.95
CA GLN A 67 8.35 -2.71 5.25
C GLN A 67 8.45 -3.09 6.73
N ARG A 68 8.02 -2.21 7.65
CA ARG A 68 7.98 -2.48 9.09
C ARG A 68 7.08 -3.66 9.44
N ARG A 69 5.86 -3.71 8.88
CA ARG A 69 4.94 -4.84 9.11
C ARG A 69 5.53 -6.16 8.64
N ARG A 70 6.11 -6.17 7.44
CA ARG A 70 6.73 -7.38 6.85
C ARG A 70 7.97 -7.84 7.61
N TYR A 71 8.80 -6.90 8.05
CA TYR A 71 9.98 -7.22 8.86
C TYR A 71 9.58 -7.83 10.19
N ARG A 72 8.61 -7.23 10.89
CA ARG A 72 8.10 -7.76 12.16
C ARG A 72 7.46 -9.15 12.01
N SER A 73 6.57 -9.32 11.03
CA SER A 73 5.94 -10.63 10.82
C SER A 73 6.93 -11.74 10.47
N GLY A 74 7.97 -11.43 9.68
CA GLY A 74 9.00 -12.41 9.33
C GLY A 74 9.93 -12.72 10.51
N TYR A 75 10.31 -11.70 11.29
CA TYR A 75 11.16 -11.88 12.46
C TYR A 75 10.45 -12.67 13.56
N ASP A 76 9.22 -12.30 13.91
CA ASP A 76 8.48 -12.94 15.01
C ASP A 76 8.27 -14.45 14.76
N GLN A 77 7.99 -14.85 13.51
CA GLN A 77 7.83 -16.26 13.14
C GLN A 77 9.14 -17.06 13.24
N LEU A 78 10.25 -16.48 12.77
CA LEU A 78 11.56 -17.13 12.84
C LEU A 78 12.03 -17.25 14.29
N THR A 79 11.80 -16.22 15.11
CA THR A 79 12.19 -16.23 16.53
C THR A 79 11.37 -17.25 17.33
N ALA A 80 10.06 -17.35 17.09
CA ALA A 80 9.22 -18.32 17.78
C ALA A 80 9.66 -19.77 17.52
N GLN A 81 9.94 -20.11 16.26
CA GLN A 81 10.43 -21.45 15.90
C GLN A 81 11.80 -21.74 16.53
N GLN A 82 12.75 -20.79 16.43
CA GLN A 82 14.09 -20.96 17.03
C GLN A 82 14.02 -21.07 18.55
N LEU A 83 13.13 -20.34 19.20
CA LEU A 83 12.95 -20.40 20.65
C LEU A 83 12.35 -21.74 21.07
N GLN A 84 11.37 -22.25 20.32
CA GLN A 84 10.78 -23.57 20.53
C GLN A 84 11.81 -24.69 20.36
N GLU A 85 12.59 -24.68 19.28
CA GLU A 85 13.65 -25.69 19.06
C GLU A 85 14.68 -25.68 20.19
N ARG A 86 15.05 -24.50 20.70
CA ARG A 86 15.96 -24.38 21.83
C ARG A 86 15.34 -24.91 23.12
N PHE A 87 14.06 -24.68 23.34
CA PHE A 87 13.34 -25.19 24.50
C PHE A 87 13.23 -26.72 24.44
N ASP A 88 12.85 -27.27 23.29
CA ASP A 88 12.71 -28.72 23.07
C ASP A 88 14.05 -29.47 23.18
N ALA A 89 15.17 -28.79 22.90
CA ALA A 89 16.52 -29.33 23.06
C ALA A 89 17.03 -29.34 24.52
N MET A 90 16.36 -28.66 25.46
CA MET A 90 16.73 -28.67 26.89
C MET A 90 16.30 -29.97 27.57
N THR A 91 16.97 -30.36 28.66
CA THR A 91 16.53 -31.50 29.46
C THR A 91 15.21 -31.19 30.19
N PRO A 92 14.42 -32.20 30.58
CA PRO A 92 13.15 -31.98 31.28
C PRO A 92 13.30 -31.12 32.55
N GLU A 93 14.39 -31.31 33.30
CA GLU A 93 14.68 -30.56 34.52
C GLU A 93 14.97 -29.08 34.22
N GLN A 94 15.68 -28.81 33.13
CA GLN A 94 15.99 -27.45 32.68
C GLN A 94 14.73 -26.74 32.19
N GLN A 95 13.86 -27.43 31.44
CA GLN A 95 12.58 -26.89 31.01
C GLN A 95 11.70 -26.52 32.20
N GLN A 96 11.62 -27.39 33.22
CA GLN A 96 10.85 -27.10 34.44
C GLN A 96 11.43 -25.95 35.25
N ALA A 97 12.75 -25.86 35.38
CA ALA A 97 13.40 -24.72 36.03
C ALA A 97 13.11 -23.40 35.32
N LEU A 98 13.12 -23.39 33.97
CA LEU A 98 12.82 -22.21 33.17
C LEU A 98 11.35 -21.79 33.27
N MET A 99 10.42 -22.75 33.26
CA MET A 99 8.99 -22.45 33.42
C MET A 99 8.69 -21.90 34.83
N ALA A 100 9.39 -22.40 35.86
CA ALA A 100 9.28 -21.89 37.22
C ALA A 100 9.79 -20.44 37.33
N SER A 101 10.94 -20.11 36.71
CA SER A 101 11.47 -18.73 36.76
C SER A 101 10.56 -17.73 36.07
N ILE A 102 9.93 -18.11 34.94
CA ILE A 102 8.99 -17.23 34.23
C ILE A 102 7.74 -16.96 35.09
N ALA A 103 7.20 -17.97 35.77
CA ALA A 103 6.04 -17.79 36.64
C ALA A 103 6.34 -16.88 37.85
N GLU A 104 7.56 -16.93 38.38
CA GLU A 104 8.01 -16.06 39.46
C GLU A 104 8.17 -14.60 39.00
N GLU A 105 8.68 -14.38 37.78
CA GLU A 105 8.75 -13.04 37.17
C GLU A 105 7.35 -12.44 36.90
N GLU A 106 6.40 -13.24 36.39
CA GLU A 106 5.02 -12.77 36.14
C GLU A 106 4.30 -12.39 37.44
N THR A 107 4.48 -13.16 38.52
CA THR A 107 3.87 -12.86 39.83
C THR A 107 4.51 -11.64 40.49
N THR A 108 5.82 -11.43 40.30
CA THR A 108 6.51 -10.23 40.78
C THR A 108 6.01 -8.97 40.04
N GLN A 109 5.89 -9.02 38.70
CA GLN A 109 5.36 -7.90 37.92
C GLN A 109 3.89 -7.59 38.20
N ALA A 110 3.08 -8.60 38.55
CA ALA A 110 1.67 -8.41 38.89
C ALA A 110 1.42 -7.87 40.31
N SER A 111 2.46 -7.87 41.17
CA SER A 111 2.39 -7.37 42.54
C SER A 111 3.02 -5.98 42.74
N GLU A 112 3.65 -5.43 41.69
CA GLU A 112 4.06 -4.02 41.56
C GLU A 112 2.94 -3.16 40.91
#